data_AF-A0A383RB50-F1
#
_entry.id   AF-A0A383RB50-F1
#
_cell.length_a   1.000
_cell.length_b   1.000
_cell.length_c   1.000
_cell.angle_alpha   90.00
_cell.angle_beta   90.00
_cell.angle_gamma   90.00
#
_symmetry.space_group_name_H-M   'P 1'
#
loop_
_entity.id
_entity.type
_entity.pdbx_description
1 polymer ?
#
loop_
_entity_poly.entity_id
_entity_poly.type
_entity_poly.pdbx_seq_one_letter_code
_entity_poly.pdbx_strand_id
1 'polypeptide(L)'
;MKLRAYVLFFRLLLLTISIPCAMVTLVPDMVEAKPLNTVESKRDDYSIIIFPHLHRLVVQQHNKTIKSYHIAVGDPATPTPAGEFRIVFKGENWGPSFGPRWLGLNVTWGNYGIHGTNKPDSIGRYASHGCIRMRNKDVIELYEMIPIGTKVTIMGHALGDLRHNPRDLAEGDVGGDVQLIQSRLQSAGYYQGRCDGKFRSSTTQALKRYQRDHQLEPNGVVSFPIYVHLGLVE
;
A
#
# COMPACT_ATOMS: atom_id res chain seq x y z
N MET A 1 -41.02 -83.12 -19.16
CA MET A 1 -40.14 -84.32 -19.21
C MET A 1 -38.76 -83.83 -19.61
N LYS A 2 -37.62 -83.99 -18.94
CA LYS A 2 -37.03 -84.86 -17.88
C LYS A 2 -35.76 -84.07 -17.46
N LEU A 3 -35.05 -84.22 -16.34
CA LEU A 3 -35.12 -84.94 -15.07
C LEU A 3 -33.93 -84.39 -14.25
N ARG A 4 -34.06 -84.30 -12.92
CA ARG A 4 -32.99 -83.93 -11.98
C ARG A 4 -31.92 -85.02 -11.84
N ALA A 5 -30.69 -84.63 -11.50
CA ALA A 5 -29.65 -85.47 -10.89
C ALA A 5 -28.51 -84.57 -10.38
N TYR A 6 -27.69 -84.87 -9.37
CA TYR A 6 -27.78 -85.65 -8.14
C TYR A 6 -26.65 -85.09 -7.24
N VAL A 7 -26.81 -85.19 -5.93
CA VAL A 7 -25.88 -84.72 -4.88
C VAL A 7 -24.55 -85.46 -4.93
N LEU A 8 -23.42 -84.78 -4.68
CA LEU A 8 -22.29 -85.40 -3.99
C LEU A 8 -21.48 -84.39 -3.17
N PHE A 9 -21.53 -84.61 -1.86
CA PHE A 9 -20.64 -84.05 -0.85
C PHE A 9 -19.22 -84.61 -1.04
N PHE A 10 -18.22 -83.74 -1.06
CA PHE A 10 -16.84 -84.13 -0.73
C PHE A 10 -16.26 -83.11 0.26
N ARG A 11 -16.12 -83.54 1.52
CA ARG A 11 -15.27 -82.86 2.51
C ARG A 11 -13.82 -83.13 2.11
N LEU A 12 -13.01 -82.10 1.90
CA LEU A 12 -11.57 -82.21 2.11
C LEU A 12 -10.99 -80.92 2.70
N LEU A 13 -10.26 -81.14 3.77
CA LEU A 13 -9.57 -80.25 4.68
C LEU A 13 -8.51 -79.40 3.96
N LEU A 14 -8.47 -78.08 4.16
CA LEU A 14 -7.28 -77.28 3.89
C LEU A 14 -7.02 -76.28 5.02
N LEU A 15 -5.86 -76.48 5.67
CA LEU A 15 -5.23 -75.68 6.71
C LEU A 15 -5.26 -74.18 6.39
N THR A 16 -5.76 -73.36 7.30
CA THR A 16 -5.49 -71.92 7.32
C THR A 16 -4.10 -71.67 7.90
N ILE A 17 -3.09 -71.55 7.03
CA ILE A 17 -1.78 -71.01 7.41
C ILE A 17 -1.90 -69.48 7.35
N SER A 18 -2.00 -68.86 8.53
CA SER A 18 -1.84 -67.40 8.69
C SER A 18 -0.36 -67.07 8.51
N ILE A 19 0.03 -66.59 7.34
CA ILE A 19 1.35 -65.98 7.12
C ILE A 19 1.25 -64.50 7.50
N PRO A 20 1.88 -64.02 8.58
CA PRO A 20 1.98 -62.60 8.81
C PRO A 20 2.92 -62.00 7.77
N CYS A 21 2.36 -61.18 6.88
CA CYS A 21 3.13 -60.39 5.93
C CYS A 21 3.82 -59.25 6.70
N ALA A 22 5.04 -59.51 7.18
CA ALA A 22 5.93 -58.47 7.65
C ALA A 22 6.50 -57.71 6.44
N MET A 23 5.83 -56.63 6.05
CA MET A 23 6.38 -55.66 5.10
C MET A 23 7.48 -54.86 5.81
N VAL A 24 8.73 -55.29 5.65
CA VAL A 24 9.90 -54.48 6.00
C VAL A 24 10.06 -53.42 4.91
N THR A 25 9.58 -52.21 5.16
CA THR A 25 9.91 -51.05 4.32
C THR A 25 11.28 -50.52 4.75
N LEU A 26 12.30 -50.74 3.90
CA LEU A 26 13.55 -49.99 3.96
C LEU A 26 13.25 -48.55 3.53
N VAL A 27 12.97 -47.69 4.50
CA VAL A 27 12.96 -46.23 4.30
C VAL A 27 14.42 -45.79 4.44
N PRO A 28 15.07 -45.23 3.41
CA PRO A 28 16.39 -44.64 3.58
C PRO A 28 16.29 -43.49 4.59
N ASP A 29 17.25 -43.42 5.51
CA ASP A 29 17.36 -42.41 6.57
C ASP A 29 17.08 -41.01 6.00
N MET A 30 15.87 -40.52 6.24
CA MET A 30 15.58 -39.10 6.09
C MET A 30 16.34 -38.42 7.22
N VAL A 31 17.48 -37.83 6.87
CA VAL A 31 18.19 -36.86 7.68
C VAL A 31 17.14 -35.91 8.25
N GLU A 32 16.89 -36.03 9.55
CA GLU A 32 15.95 -35.20 10.26
C GLU A 32 16.46 -33.76 10.14
N ALA A 33 15.82 -32.99 9.27
CA ALA A 33 16.11 -31.58 9.11
C ALA A 33 15.75 -30.92 10.44
N LYS A 34 16.76 -30.69 11.26
CA LYS A 34 16.71 -29.81 12.43
C LYS A 34 15.92 -28.58 12.00
N PRO A 35 14.82 -28.20 12.70
CA PRO A 35 14.01 -27.08 12.29
C PRO A 35 14.97 -25.92 12.10
N LEU A 36 14.98 -25.37 10.87
CA LEU A 36 15.74 -24.18 10.59
C LEU A 36 15.13 -23.16 11.54
N ASN A 37 15.84 -22.87 12.65
CA ASN A 37 15.49 -21.78 13.54
C ASN A 37 15.17 -20.63 12.63
N THR A 38 13.90 -20.25 12.64
CA THR A 38 13.39 -19.09 11.94
C THR A 38 14.37 -18.00 12.21
N VAL A 39 15.15 -17.68 11.19
CA VAL A 39 15.79 -16.39 11.07
C VAL A 39 14.61 -15.43 10.90
N GLU A 40 13.92 -15.15 12.00
CA GLU A 40 13.46 -13.81 12.29
C GLU A 40 14.71 -12.97 12.10
N SER A 41 14.89 -12.47 10.88
CA SER A 41 15.94 -11.53 10.60
C SER A 41 15.68 -10.38 11.57
N LYS A 42 16.55 -10.22 12.56
CA LYS A 42 16.82 -8.95 13.22
C LYS A 42 17.16 -7.94 12.13
N ARG A 43 16.15 -7.45 11.40
CA ARG A 43 16.19 -6.14 10.79
C ARG A 43 15.91 -5.22 11.95
N ASP A 44 16.81 -4.30 12.22
CA ASP A 44 16.50 -3.17 13.09
C ASP A 44 15.16 -2.59 12.63
N ASP A 45 14.14 -2.69 13.49
CA ASP A 45 12.76 -2.36 13.12
C ASP A 45 12.61 -0.85 13.10
N TYR A 46 13.03 -0.26 11.97
CA TYR A 46 12.88 1.15 11.68
C TYR A 46 11.50 1.44 11.12
N SER A 47 10.91 2.53 11.59
CA SER A 47 9.72 3.13 10.98
C SER A 47 9.90 4.64 10.87
N ILE A 48 9.21 5.23 9.90
CA ILE A 48 9.17 6.68 9.70
C ILE A 48 7.74 7.14 9.93
N ILE A 49 7.59 8.20 10.72
CA ILE A 49 6.31 8.91 10.88
C ILE A 49 6.51 10.35 10.39
N ILE A 50 5.64 10.79 9.49
CA ILE A 50 5.67 12.12 8.89
C ILE A 50 4.47 12.89 9.40
N PHE A 51 4.71 14.10 9.91
CA PHE A 51 3.69 15.04 10.37
C PHE A 51 3.73 16.29 9.47
N PRO A 52 2.95 16.31 8.36
CA PRO A 52 2.97 17.42 7.41
C PRO A 52 2.68 18.78 8.06
N HIS A 53 1.68 18.88 8.93
CA HIS A 53 1.33 20.15 9.62
C HIS A 53 2.42 20.67 10.54
N LEU A 54 3.27 19.79 11.06
CA LEU A 54 4.39 20.16 11.93
C LEU A 54 5.70 20.34 11.15
N HIS A 55 5.70 20.06 9.85
CA HIS A 55 6.91 20.01 9.03
C HIS A 55 7.99 19.12 9.64
N ARG A 56 7.57 17.96 10.17
CA ARG A 56 8.46 17.00 10.84
C ARG A 56 8.43 15.62 10.20
N LEU A 57 9.61 15.03 10.07
CA LEU A 57 9.82 13.60 9.84
C LEU A 57 10.49 13.02 11.08
N VAL A 58 9.90 11.97 11.64
CA VAL A 58 10.39 11.28 12.84
C VAL A 58 10.81 9.87 12.43
N VAL A 59 12.01 9.48 12.84
CA VAL A 59 12.47 8.09 12.71
C VAL A 59 12.33 7.42 14.06
N GLN A 60 11.73 6.24 14.05
CA GLN A 60 11.66 5.36 15.21
C GLN A 60 12.48 4.09 14.96
N GLN A 61 13.06 3.56 16.02
CA GLN A 61 13.67 2.23 16.05
C GLN A 61 13.12 1.52 17.30
N HIS A 62 12.54 0.33 17.13
CA HIS A 62 11.87 -0.39 18.23
C HIS A 62 10.81 0.47 18.94
N ASN A 63 10.00 1.21 18.17
CA ASN A 63 8.97 2.16 18.64
C ASN A 63 9.48 3.34 19.49
N LYS A 64 10.80 3.55 19.57
CA LYS A 64 11.39 4.72 20.22
C LYS A 64 11.85 5.73 19.18
N THR A 65 11.48 6.99 19.34
CA THR A 65 12.00 8.06 18.49
C THR A 65 13.51 8.21 18.69
N ILE A 66 14.27 8.09 17.60
CA ILE A 66 15.72 8.23 17.60
C ILE A 66 16.20 9.48 16.85
N LYS A 67 15.41 9.97 15.90
CA LYS A 67 15.71 11.18 15.12
C LYS A 67 14.45 11.96 14.79
N SER A 68 14.60 13.27 14.64
CA SER A 68 13.57 14.16 14.11
C SER A 68 14.20 15.19 13.18
N TYR A 69 13.60 15.37 12.01
CA TYR A 69 14.08 16.25 10.96
C TYR A 69 13.03 17.30 10.61
N HIS A 70 13.49 18.49 10.23
CA HIS A 70 12.63 19.47 9.56
C HIS A 70 12.48 19.10 8.09
N ILE A 71 11.26 19.19 7.57
CA ILE A 71 10.94 18.84 6.18
C ILE A 71 10.13 19.94 5.50
N ALA A 72 10.14 19.96 4.17
CA ALA A 72 9.09 20.59 3.38
C ALA A 72 8.11 19.53 2.88
N VAL A 73 6.85 19.91 2.72
CA VAL A 73 5.79 19.02 2.22
C VAL A 73 5.05 19.64 1.04
N GLY A 74 4.10 18.90 0.49
CA GLY A 74 3.23 19.34 -0.61
C GLY A 74 2.48 20.60 -0.25
N ASP A 75 2.28 21.51 -1.20
CA ASP A 75 1.36 22.62 -1.01
C ASP A 75 -0.11 22.15 -1.00
N PRO A 76 -1.08 22.99 -0.60
CA PRO A 76 -2.48 22.59 -0.56
C PRO A 76 -3.08 22.15 -1.91
N ALA A 77 -2.53 22.60 -3.04
CA ALA A 77 -2.98 22.18 -4.37
C ALA A 77 -2.40 20.80 -4.76
N THR A 78 -1.22 20.48 -4.26
CA THR A 78 -0.51 19.21 -4.51
C THR A 78 -0.03 18.58 -3.20
N PRO A 79 -0.97 18.16 -2.33
CA PRO A 79 -0.64 17.78 -0.96
C PRO A 79 0.25 16.54 -0.91
N THR A 80 1.06 16.44 0.14
CA THR A 80 1.76 15.19 0.46
C THR A 80 0.71 14.13 0.81
N PRO A 81 0.79 12.93 0.23
CA PRO A 81 -0.25 11.92 0.39
C PRO A 81 -0.29 11.40 1.83
N ALA A 82 -1.47 11.42 2.46
CA ALA A 82 -1.69 10.80 3.76
C ALA A 82 -1.87 9.28 3.61
N GLY A 83 -1.43 8.51 4.60
CA GLY A 83 -1.61 7.05 4.64
C GLY A 83 -0.34 6.28 4.97
N GLU A 84 -0.37 4.99 4.65
CA GLU A 84 0.68 4.03 4.98
C GLU A 84 1.44 3.60 3.73
N PHE A 85 2.75 3.81 3.72
CA PHE A 85 3.65 3.56 2.60
C PHE A 85 4.88 2.76 3.04
N ARG A 86 5.71 2.40 2.08
CA ARG A 86 7.01 1.77 2.29
C ARG A 86 8.06 2.42 1.41
N ILE A 87 9.29 2.46 1.92
CA ILE A 87 10.47 2.72 1.10
C ILE A 87 10.65 1.53 0.15
N VAL A 88 10.48 1.74 -1.15
CA VAL A 88 10.62 0.68 -2.18
C VAL A 88 11.83 0.85 -3.07
N PHE A 89 12.44 2.04 -3.04
CA PHE A 89 13.59 2.35 -3.87
C PHE A 89 14.50 3.35 -3.17
N LYS A 90 15.81 3.23 -3.39
CA LYS A 90 16.84 4.15 -2.93
C LYS A 90 17.77 4.45 -4.10
N GLY A 91 18.00 5.73 -4.37
CA GLY A 91 18.86 6.16 -5.45
C GLY A 91 19.65 7.41 -5.10
N GLU A 92 20.83 7.52 -5.71
CA GLU A 92 21.66 8.72 -5.66
C GLU A 92 21.43 9.56 -6.92
N ASN A 93 21.50 10.90 -6.79
CA ASN A 93 21.44 11.82 -7.93
C ASN A 93 20.23 11.63 -8.87
N TRP A 94 19.04 11.45 -8.29
CA TRP A 94 17.77 11.28 -9.05
C TRP A 94 17.45 12.45 -10.00
N GLY A 95 18.02 13.62 -9.74
CA GLY A 95 17.97 14.78 -10.62
C GLY A 95 18.35 16.06 -9.86
N PRO A 96 18.58 17.18 -10.57
CA PRO A 96 19.15 18.40 -9.99
C PRO A 96 18.29 19.01 -8.87
N SER A 97 16.97 18.83 -8.92
CA SER A 97 16.03 19.35 -7.91
C SER A 97 15.89 18.48 -6.66
N PHE A 98 16.41 17.25 -6.68
CA PHE A 98 16.17 16.24 -5.66
C PHE A 98 17.31 16.12 -4.64
N GLY A 99 18.40 16.87 -4.83
CA GLY A 99 19.58 16.79 -3.97
C GLY A 99 20.30 15.44 -4.10
N PRO A 100 21.10 15.05 -3.09
CA PRO A 100 22.06 13.94 -3.21
C PRO A 100 21.41 12.55 -3.09
N ARG A 101 20.22 12.46 -2.51
CA ARG A 101 19.56 11.18 -2.17
C ARG A 101 18.06 11.23 -2.42
N TRP A 102 17.53 10.10 -2.86
CA TRP A 102 16.12 9.87 -3.10
C TRP A 102 15.71 8.53 -2.48
N LEU A 103 14.62 8.55 -1.69
CA LEU A 103 13.96 7.37 -1.15
C LEU A 103 12.54 7.33 -1.69
N GLY A 104 12.26 6.40 -2.60
CA GLY A 104 10.97 6.27 -3.28
C GLY A 104 9.92 5.55 -2.43
N LEU A 105 8.69 6.08 -2.45
CA LEU A 105 7.51 5.52 -1.79
C LEU A 105 6.63 4.78 -2.79
N ASN A 106 5.92 3.74 -2.33
CA ASN A 106 4.97 2.95 -3.13
C ASN A 106 3.60 3.63 -3.33
N VAL A 107 3.58 4.90 -3.69
CA VAL A 107 2.35 5.63 -4.00
C VAL A 107 1.82 5.18 -5.38
N THR A 108 0.53 4.86 -5.49
CA THR A 108 -0.02 4.25 -6.72
C THR A 108 -0.27 5.23 -7.86
N TRP A 109 -0.36 6.52 -7.53
CA TRP A 109 -0.71 7.57 -8.50
C TRP A 109 0.48 8.36 -9.07
N GLY A 110 1.70 8.14 -8.59
CA GLY A 110 2.87 8.83 -9.13
C GLY A 110 4.17 8.51 -8.39
N ASN A 111 5.24 9.20 -8.77
CA ASN A 111 6.54 9.08 -8.14
C ASN A 111 6.62 10.04 -6.95
N TYR A 112 6.45 9.49 -5.75
CA TYR A 112 6.60 10.22 -4.50
C TYR A 112 7.79 9.69 -3.72
N GLY A 113 8.45 10.56 -2.98
CA GLY A 113 9.64 10.18 -2.25
C GLY A 113 10.03 11.18 -1.17
N ILE A 114 10.95 10.72 -0.32
CA ILE A 114 11.71 11.56 0.60
C ILE A 114 13.05 11.86 -0.07
N HIS A 115 13.40 13.13 -0.23
CA HIS A 115 14.60 13.52 -0.98
C HIS A 115 15.22 14.81 -0.45
N GLY A 116 16.44 15.10 -0.89
CA GLY A 116 17.14 16.37 -0.60
C GLY A 116 16.51 17.57 -1.31
N THR A 117 17.22 18.68 -1.43
CA THR A 117 16.71 19.82 -2.22
C THR A 117 17.82 20.74 -2.70
N ASN A 118 17.59 21.39 -3.85
CA ASN A 118 18.36 22.55 -4.30
C ASN A 118 17.74 23.90 -3.86
N LYS A 119 16.63 23.88 -3.11
CA LYS A 119 15.95 25.05 -2.54
C LYS A 119 15.90 24.93 -1.01
N PRO A 120 17.04 25.12 -0.31
CA PRO A 120 17.12 24.90 1.14
C PRO A 120 16.13 25.74 1.94
N ASP A 121 15.76 26.93 1.46
CA ASP A 121 14.77 27.81 2.09
C ASP A 121 13.33 27.28 2.02
N SER A 122 13.08 26.21 1.26
CA SER A 122 11.78 25.53 1.23
C SER A 122 11.53 24.67 2.47
N ILE A 123 12.57 24.29 3.21
CA ILE A 123 12.44 23.44 4.40
C ILE A 123 11.64 24.15 5.49
N GLY A 124 10.65 23.45 6.07
CA GLY A 124 9.71 24.04 7.03
C GLY A 124 8.50 24.71 6.40
N ARG A 125 8.22 24.45 5.10
CA ARG A 125 7.12 25.07 4.36
C ARG A 125 6.32 24.05 3.53
N TYR A 126 5.11 24.45 3.16
CA TYR A 126 4.28 23.86 2.11
C TYR A 126 4.77 24.33 0.74
N ALA A 127 5.74 23.62 0.13
CA ALA A 127 6.55 24.18 -0.97
C ALA A 127 6.96 23.16 -2.05
N SER A 128 6.33 21.99 -2.07
CA SER A 128 6.61 20.92 -3.03
C SER A 128 5.36 20.46 -3.75
N HIS A 129 5.53 19.59 -4.75
CA HIS A 129 4.44 18.93 -5.46
C HIS A 129 4.08 17.57 -4.82
N GLY A 130 4.03 17.53 -3.49
CA GLY A 130 3.66 16.36 -2.69
C GLY A 130 4.82 15.51 -2.16
N CYS A 131 6.04 15.63 -2.72
CA CYS A 131 7.22 14.93 -2.18
C CYS A 131 7.69 15.54 -0.83
N ILE A 132 8.42 14.75 -0.04
CA ILE A 132 8.97 15.21 1.24
C ILE A 132 10.41 15.68 1.01
N ARG A 133 10.66 16.99 1.18
CA ARG A 133 12.00 17.56 1.03
C ARG A 133 12.70 17.63 2.38
N MET A 134 13.99 17.30 2.38
CA MET A 134 14.89 17.37 3.52
C MET A 134 16.10 18.24 3.18
N ARG A 135 16.81 18.74 4.19
CA ARG A 135 18.14 19.31 3.97
C ARG A 135 19.07 18.21 3.46
N ASN A 136 20.00 18.56 2.58
CA ASN A 136 20.88 17.58 1.94
C ASN A 136 21.67 16.74 2.96
N LYS A 137 22.18 17.36 4.04
CA LYS A 137 22.86 16.62 5.11
C LYS A 137 21.94 15.63 5.84
N ASP A 138 20.67 16.00 6.03
CA ASP A 138 19.70 15.21 6.80
C ASP A 138 19.23 14.01 5.96
N VAL A 139 19.01 14.19 4.65
CA VAL A 139 18.63 13.07 3.77
C VAL A 139 19.78 12.09 3.56
N ILE A 140 21.04 12.55 3.57
CA ILE A 140 22.21 11.65 3.52
C ILE A 140 22.21 10.76 4.75
N GLU A 141 22.04 11.33 5.95
CA GLU A 141 21.95 10.55 7.19
C GLU A 141 20.78 9.56 7.16
N LEU A 142 19.59 10.02 6.79
CA LEU A 142 18.40 9.16 6.68
C LEU A 142 18.62 8.02 5.67
N TYR A 143 19.25 8.33 4.54
CA TYR A 143 19.54 7.36 3.50
C TYR A 143 20.46 6.25 4.01
N GLU A 144 21.54 6.55 4.72
CA GLU A 144 22.41 5.50 5.26
C GLU A 144 21.71 4.66 6.35
N MET A 145 20.84 5.29 7.14
CA MET A 145 20.17 4.65 8.27
C MET A 145 19.05 3.68 7.88
N ILE A 146 18.22 4.05 6.88
CA ILE A 146 16.94 3.39 6.65
C ILE A 146 17.01 2.32 5.55
N PRO A 147 16.63 1.06 5.84
CA PRO A 147 16.59 -0.01 4.83
C PRO A 147 15.38 0.10 3.89
N ILE A 148 15.49 -0.51 2.71
CA ILE A 148 14.32 -0.73 1.83
C ILE A 148 13.31 -1.63 2.56
N GLY A 149 12.03 -1.33 2.40
CA GLY A 149 10.91 -1.99 3.06
C GLY A 149 10.42 -1.28 4.33
N THR A 150 11.19 -0.32 4.85
CA THR A 150 10.83 0.48 6.04
C THR A 150 9.45 1.10 5.87
N LYS A 151 8.61 0.92 6.88
CA LYS A 151 7.27 1.50 6.95
C LYS A 151 7.35 3.01 7.06
N VAL A 152 6.53 3.72 6.30
CA VAL A 152 6.39 5.18 6.31
C VAL A 152 4.92 5.52 6.52
N THR A 153 4.59 6.05 7.69
CA THR A 153 3.25 6.55 8.02
C THR A 153 3.22 8.06 7.83
N ILE A 154 2.37 8.54 6.93
CA ILE A 154 2.15 9.97 6.71
C ILE A 154 0.82 10.36 7.36
N MET A 155 0.92 11.11 8.46
CA MET A 155 -0.23 11.56 9.23
C MET A 155 -1.02 12.60 8.44
N GLY A 156 -2.34 12.49 8.46
CA GLY A 156 -3.25 13.42 7.78
C GLY A 156 -4.54 12.74 7.35
N HIS A 157 -5.40 13.49 6.68
CA HIS A 157 -6.61 12.98 6.07
C HIS A 157 -6.46 12.90 4.55
N ALA A 158 -7.20 11.99 3.90
CA ALA A 158 -7.16 11.84 2.44
C ALA A 158 -7.58 13.13 1.70
N LEU A 159 -8.43 13.95 2.32
CA LEU A 159 -8.86 15.25 1.79
C LEU A 159 -7.89 16.41 2.10
N GLY A 160 -6.72 16.13 2.68
CA GLY A 160 -5.74 17.14 3.05
C GLY A 160 -5.91 17.66 4.47
N ASP A 161 -5.66 18.97 4.66
CA ASP A 161 -5.75 19.65 5.96
C ASP A 161 -7.21 19.90 6.35
N LEU A 162 -7.69 19.25 7.41
CA LEU A 162 -9.06 19.39 7.91
C LEU A 162 -9.43 20.81 8.39
N ARG A 163 -8.45 21.72 8.50
CA ARG A 163 -8.70 23.14 8.84
C ARG A 163 -9.10 23.98 7.62
N HIS A 164 -9.01 23.42 6.42
CA HIS A 164 -9.36 24.08 5.17
C HIS A 164 -10.34 23.23 4.38
N ASN A 165 -11.07 23.86 3.47
CA ASN A 165 -11.90 23.12 2.53
C ASN A 165 -11.02 22.23 1.63
N PRO A 166 -11.49 21.03 1.26
CA PRO A 166 -10.83 20.21 0.26
C PRO A 166 -10.63 21.00 -1.04
N ARG A 167 -9.52 20.76 -1.73
CA ARG A 167 -9.28 21.37 -3.04
C ARG A 167 -10.30 20.88 -4.07
N ASP A 168 -10.57 21.69 -5.07
CA ASP A 168 -11.35 21.24 -6.22
C ASP A 168 -10.57 20.18 -7.00
N LEU A 169 -11.27 19.16 -7.50
CA LEU A 169 -10.67 18.11 -8.32
C LEU A 169 -11.27 18.08 -9.72
N ALA A 170 -10.42 17.95 -10.71
CA ALA A 170 -10.79 17.80 -12.11
C ALA A 170 -9.89 16.78 -12.81
N GLU A 171 -10.16 16.57 -14.09
CA GLU A 171 -9.34 15.69 -14.92
C GLU A 171 -7.87 16.12 -14.93
N GLY A 172 -6.97 15.16 -14.68
CA GLY A 172 -5.52 15.39 -14.55
C GLY A 172 -5.05 15.35 -13.10
N ASP A 173 -5.93 15.58 -12.12
CA ASP A 173 -5.56 15.53 -10.71
C ASP A 173 -5.19 14.12 -10.26
N VAL A 174 -4.29 14.06 -9.28
CA VAL A 174 -3.88 12.82 -8.62
C VAL A 174 -3.84 12.99 -7.11
N GLY A 175 -4.12 11.93 -6.36
CA GLY A 175 -4.06 11.99 -4.90
C GLY A 175 -4.94 10.95 -4.19
N GLY A 176 -4.81 10.91 -2.86
CA GLY A 176 -5.69 10.11 -2.01
C GLY A 176 -7.13 10.64 -1.98
N ASP A 177 -7.30 11.96 -2.14
CA ASP A 177 -8.58 12.63 -2.35
C ASP A 177 -9.29 12.12 -3.61
N VAL A 178 -8.57 12.02 -4.72
CA VAL A 178 -9.07 11.42 -5.97
C VAL A 178 -9.46 9.96 -5.76
N GLN A 179 -8.62 9.18 -5.07
CA GLN A 179 -8.93 7.77 -4.78
C GLN A 179 -10.19 7.64 -3.94
N LEU A 180 -10.38 8.54 -2.97
CA LEU A 180 -11.58 8.59 -2.12
C LEU A 180 -12.83 8.93 -2.95
N ILE A 181 -12.74 9.91 -3.86
CA ILE A 181 -13.84 10.24 -4.79
C ILE A 181 -14.18 9.05 -5.69
N GLN A 182 -13.17 8.40 -6.27
CA GLN A 182 -13.39 7.20 -7.08
C GLN A 182 -14.09 6.10 -6.29
N SER A 183 -13.71 5.89 -5.03
CA SER A 183 -14.33 4.91 -4.13
C SER A 183 -15.79 5.26 -3.82
N ARG A 184 -16.12 6.53 -3.59
CA ARG A 184 -17.50 6.99 -3.37
C ARG A 184 -18.35 6.85 -4.62
N LEU A 185 -17.86 7.29 -5.78
CA LEU A 185 -18.54 7.13 -7.06
C LEU A 185 -18.73 5.65 -7.41
N GLN A 186 -17.77 4.78 -7.08
CA GLN A 186 -17.88 3.34 -7.29
C GLN A 186 -18.93 2.72 -6.38
N SER A 187 -18.94 3.09 -5.10
CA SER A 187 -19.96 2.61 -4.14
C SER A 187 -21.36 3.07 -4.51
N ALA A 188 -21.50 4.25 -5.13
CA ALA A 188 -22.76 4.76 -5.67
C ALA A 188 -23.13 4.16 -7.04
N GLY A 189 -22.32 3.28 -7.62
CA GLY A 189 -22.59 2.61 -8.89
C GLY A 189 -22.20 3.39 -10.16
N TYR A 190 -21.55 4.54 -10.03
CA TYR A 190 -21.18 5.41 -11.16
C TYR A 190 -19.82 5.10 -11.76
N TYR A 191 -18.89 4.53 -10.98
CA TYR A 191 -17.50 4.27 -11.38
C TYR A 191 -17.13 2.78 -11.30
N GLN A 192 -16.78 2.19 -12.44
CA GLN A 192 -16.39 0.76 -12.54
C GLN A 192 -14.88 0.57 -12.70
N GLY A 193 -14.11 1.66 -12.74
CA GLY A 193 -12.66 1.62 -12.87
C GLY A 193 -11.95 1.23 -11.57
N ARG A 194 -10.62 1.16 -11.64
CA ARG A 194 -9.78 1.00 -10.45
C ARG A 194 -9.71 2.33 -9.70
N CYS A 195 -9.89 2.30 -8.38
CA CYS A 195 -9.63 3.46 -7.52
C CYS A 195 -8.11 3.63 -7.34
N ASP A 196 -7.44 4.16 -8.37
CA ASP A 196 -5.98 4.26 -8.44
C ASP A 196 -5.44 5.63 -8.01
N GLY A 197 -6.33 6.57 -7.70
CA GLY A 197 -5.99 7.94 -7.32
C GLY A 197 -5.61 8.83 -8.51
N LYS A 198 -5.99 8.45 -9.75
CA LYS A 198 -5.76 9.25 -10.96
C LYS A 198 -7.08 9.69 -11.59
N PHE A 199 -7.33 10.99 -11.61
CA PHE A 199 -8.56 11.57 -12.12
C PHE A 199 -8.50 11.62 -13.66
N ARG A 200 -8.87 10.51 -14.29
CA ARG A 200 -8.90 10.36 -15.75
C ARG A 200 -10.29 10.62 -16.31
N SER A 201 -10.40 10.68 -17.63
CA SER A 201 -11.68 10.80 -18.36
C SER A 201 -12.76 9.81 -17.92
N SER A 202 -12.42 8.60 -17.46
CA SER A 202 -13.38 7.64 -16.89
C SER A 202 -14.00 8.13 -15.59
N THR A 203 -13.21 8.80 -14.73
CA THR A 203 -13.67 9.44 -13.49
C THR A 203 -14.52 10.66 -13.83
N THR A 204 -14.08 11.48 -14.79
CA THR A 204 -14.85 12.64 -15.30
C THR A 204 -16.23 12.22 -15.80
N GLN A 205 -16.30 11.15 -16.61
CA GLN A 205 -17.57 10.62 -17.12
C GLN A 205 -18.47 10.09 -16.01
N ALA A 206 -17.90 9.38 -15.02
CA ALA A 206 -18.66 8.90 -13.86
C ALA A 206 -19.23 10.07 -13.04
N LEU A 207 -18.42 11.10 -12.80
CA LEU A 207 -18.84 12.28 -12.06
C LEU A 207 -19.90 13.09 -12.81
N LYS A 208 -19.77 13.28 -14.13
CA LYS A 208 -20.80 13.97 -14.92
C LYS A 208 -22.14 13.24 -14.92
N ARG A 209 -22.13 11.90 -14.91
CA ARG A 209 -23.35 11.09 -14.74
C ARG A 209 -23.94 11.30 -13.35
N TYR A 210 -23.12 11.21 -12.30
CA TYR A 210 -23.53 11.46 -10.93
C TYR A 210 -24.17 12.84 -10.77
N GLN A 211 -23.50 13.89 -11.25
CA GLN A 211 -23.99 15.26 -11.20
C GLN A 211 -25.35 15.39 -11.90
N ARG A 212 -25.49 14.82 -13.10
CA ARG A 212 -26.75 14.86 -13.86
C ARG A 212 -27.90 14.19 -13.11
N ASP A 213 -27.69 12.99 -12.58
CA ASP A 213 -28.73 12.22 -11.89
C ASP A 213 -29.17 12.89 -10.59
N HIS A 214 -28.29 13.69 -9.99
CA HIS A 214 -28.57 14.49 -8.80
C HIS A 214 -28.94 15.95 -9.10
N GLN A 215 -29.30 16.28 -10.35
CA GLN A 215 -29.77 17.62 -10.78
C GLN A 215 -28.73 18.74 -10.54
N LEU A 216 -27.45 18.38 -10.56
CA LEU A 216 -26.30 19.29 -10.47
C LEU A 216 -25.76 19.59 -11.87
N GLU A 217 -24.99 20.68 -11.98
CA GLU A 217 -24.29 21.01 -13.23
C GLU A 217 -23.27 19.90 -13.58
N PRO A 218 -23.37 19.23 -14.75
CA PRO A 218 -22.49 18.13 -15.13
C PRO A 218 -21.15 18.63 -15.70
N ASN A 219 -20.45 19.46 -14.92
CA ASN A 219 -19.17 20.07 -15.30
C ASN A 219 -17.97 19.11 -15.14
N GLY A 220 -18.12 18.01 -14.39
CA GLY A 220 -17.05 17.04 -14.17
C GLY A 220 -15.98 17.50 -13.18
N VAL A 221 -16.28 18.50 -12.36
CA VAL A 221 -15.41 19.03 -11.31
C VAL A 221 -16.01 18.65 -9.94
N VAL A 222 -15.17 18.16 -9.03
CA VAL A 222 -15.51 17.95 -7.62
C VAL A 222 -15.24 19.25 -6.89
N SER A 223 -16.27 20.08 -6.74
CA SER A 223 -16.24 21.26 -5.90
C SER A 223 -16.75 20.96 -4.49
N PHE A 224 -16.63 21.90 -3.55
CA PHE A 224 -17.10 21.75 -2.17
C PHE A 224 -18.52 21.14 -2.03
N PRO A 225 -19.55 21.58 -2.77
CA PRO A 225 -20.88 20.97 -2.72
C PRO A 225 -20.90 19.48 -3.08
N ILE A 226 -20.03 19.04 -3.99
CA ILE A 226 -19.92 17.63 -4.38
C ILE A 226 -19.33 16.79 -3.23
N TYR A 227 -18.36 17.33 -2.48
CA TYR A 227 -17.84 16.66 -1.29
C TYR A 227 -18.93 16.45 -0.23
N VAL A 228 -19.79 17.46 0.00
CA VAL A 228 -20.96 17.35 0.88
C VAL A 228 -21.92 16.27 0.36
N HIS A 229 -22.26 16.32 -0.92
CA HIS A 229 -23.22 15.40 -1.53
C HIS A 229 -22.72 13.94 -1.55
N LEU A 230 -21.40 13.72 -1.58
CA LEU A 230 -20.77 12.41 -1.44
C LEU A 230 -20.56 11.97 0.03
N GLY A 231 -21.00 12.77 1.00
CA GLY A 231 -20.88 12.50 2.43
C GLY A 231 -19.43 12.44 2.91
N LEU A 232 -18.58 13.31 2.34
CA LEU A 232 -17.15 13.39 2.65
C LEU A 232 -16.80 14.51 3.62
N VAL A 233 -17.65 15.53 3.70
CA VAL A 233 -17.55 16.68 4.60
C VAL A 233 -18.95 17.12 5.04
N GLU A 234 -19.03 17.82 6.17
CA GLU A 234 -20.26 18.40 6.73
C GLU A 234 -20.30 19.93 6.55
#